data_AF-A0A8T6QKX4-F1
#
_entry.id   AF-A0A8T6QKX4-F1
#
_cell.length_a   1.000
_cell.length_b   1.000
_cell.length_c   1.000
_cell.angle_alpha   90.00
_cell.angle_beta   90.00
_cell.angle_gamma   90.00
#
_symmetry.space_group_name_H-M   'P 1'
#
loop_
_entity.id
_entity.type
_entity.pdbx_description
1 polymer ?
#
loop_
_entity_poly.entity_id
_entity_poly.type
_entity_poly.pdbx_seq_one_letter_code
_entity_poly.pdbx_strand_id
1 'polypeptide(L)' 'NITLDETGSVERESVKNVVAAIQADTTIYQNKDGSYTLDQSAPGNVRVNDAVVSLDNRTRSNTQAIQNHSR' A
#
# COMPACT_ATOMS: atom_id res chain seq x y z
N ASN A 1 -14.67 0.11 23.69
CA ASN A 1 -14.58 -0.25 25.13
C ASN A 1 -13.13 -0.48 25.47
N ILE A 2 -12.63 0.16 26.54
CA ILE A 2 -11.28 -0.07 27.09
C ILE A 2 -11.45 -0.97 28.31
N THR A 3 -10.72 -2.08 28.36
CA THR A 3 -10.56 -2.90 29.57
C THR A 3 -9.27 -2.46 30.27
N LEU A 4 -9.32 -2.30 31.59
CA LEU A 4 -8.18 -1.88 32.42
C LEU A 4 -7.44 -3.13 32.91
N ASP A 5 -6.11 -3.14 32.83
CA ASP A 5 -5.28 -4.09 33.57
C ASP A 5 -4.90 -3.53 34.96
N GLU A 6 -4.53 -4.44 35.85
CA GLU A 6 -4.46 -4.22 37.30
C GLU A 6 -3.24 -3.37 37.73
N THR A 7 -2.38 -2.97 36.79
CA THR A 7 -1.15 -2.19 37.03
C THR A 7 -1.27 -0.72 36.60
N GLY A 8 -2.42 -0.29 36.07
CA GLY A 8 -2.73 1.12 35.84
C GLY A 8 -1.95 1.81 34.72
N SER A 9 -1.18 1.05 33.92
CA SER A 9 -0.46 1.58 32.75
C SER A 9 -1.16 1.15 31.48
N VAL A 10 -2.22 1.88 31.11
CA VAL A 10 -2.77 1.76 29.76
C VAL A 10 -1.90 2.58 28.83
N GLU A 11 -1.07 1.95 28.01
CA GLU A 11 -0.43 2.62 26.88
C GLU A 11 -1.53 2.99 25.88
N ARG A 12 -2.00 4.24 25.96
CA ARG A 12 -3.07 4.75 25.10
C ARG A 12 -2.44 5.35 23.85
N GLU A 13 -2.51 4.63 22.74
CA GLU A 13 -2.19 5.20 21.43
C GLU A 13 -3.39 5.95 20.86
N SER A 14 -3.16 7.15 20.31
CA SER A 14 -4.23 7.89 19.65
C SER A 14 -4.58 7.25 18.29
N VAL A 15 -5.87 7.20 17.93
CA VAL A 15 -6.31 6.73 16.61
C VAL A 15 -5.60 7.47 15.48
N LYS A 16 -5.30 8.76 15.67
CA LYS A 16 -4.55 9.57 14.70
C LYS A 16 -3.13 9.01 14.46
N ASN A 17 -2.44 8.58 15.51
CA ASN A 17 -1.09 8.00 15.40
C ASN A 17 -1.14 6.64 14.73
N VAL A 18 -2.08 5.77 15.13
CA VAL A 18 -2.29 4.46 14.51
C VAL A 18 -2.57 4.60 13.01
N VAL A 19 -3.46 5.53 12.63
CA VAL A 19 -3.78 5.77 11.22
C VAL A 19 -2.57 6.31 10.44
N ALA A 20 -1.76 7.18 11.04
CA ALA A 20 -0.54 7.68 10.40
C ALA A 20 0.50 6.57 10.18
N ALA A 21 0.68 5.68 11.17
CA ALA A 21 1.55 4.51 11.04
C ALA A 21 1.06 3.56 9.95
N ILE A 22 -0.24 3.24 9.94
CA ILE A 22 -0.85 2.42 8.87
C ILE A 22 -0.66 3.07 7.50
N GLN A 23 -0.83 4.40 7.39
CA GLN A 23 -0.62 5.08 6.12
C GLN A 23 0.84 4.99 5.65
N ALA A 24 1.80 5.13 6.56
CA ALA A 24 3.21 4.91 6.23
C ALA A 24 3.40 3.47 5.71
N ASP A 25 2.94 2.46 6.45
CA ASP A 25 3.10 1.04 6.11
C ASP A 25 2.35 0.60 4.83
N THR A 26 1.31 1.34 4.42
CA THR A 26 0.45 0.99 3.27
C THR A 26 0.67 1.90 2.06
N THR A 27 1.78 2.63 2.01
CA THR A 27 2.18 3.43 0.85
C THR A 27 3.55 3.02 0.32
N ILE A 28 3.69 3.08 -1.00
CA ILE A 28 4.89 2.70 -1.76
C ILE A 28 5.14 3.72 -2.87
N TYR A 29 6.38 3.83 -3.34
CA TYR A 29 6.72 4.71 -4.46
C TYR A 29 6.55 4.00 -5.79
N GLN A 30 6.01 4.73 -6.78
CA GLN A 30 5.96 4.28 -8.17
C GLN A 30 7.09 4.92 -8.96
N ASN A 31 8.00 4.10 -9.48
CA ASN A 31 9.06 4.54 -10.36
C ASN A 31 8.49 4.97 -11.73
N LYS A 32 9.25 5.79 -12.46
CA LYS A 32 8.88 6.26 -13.81
C LYS A 32 8.70 5.11 -14.83
N ASP A 33 9.39 4.00 -14.62
CA ASP A 33 9.27 2.78 -15.44
C ASP A 33 8.06 1.91 -15.09
N GLY A 34 7.26 2.33 -14.10
CA GLY A 34 6.07 1.62 -13.63
C GLY A 34 6.35 0.48 -12.65
N SER A 35 7.60 0.30 -12.20
CA SER A 35 7.91 -0.56 -11.06
C SER A 35 7.61 0.13 -9.72
N TYR A 36 7.62 -0.63 -8.61
CA TYR A 36 7.34 -0.10 -7.28
C TYR A 36 8.47 -0.40 -6.29
N THR A 37 8.74 0.52 -5.37
CA THR A 37 9.76 0.39 -4.31
C THR A 37 9.25 0.88 -2.96
N LEU A 38 9.94 0.51 -1.89
CA LEU A 38 9.69 0.97 -0.52
C LEU A 38 10.33 2.35 -0.22
N ASP A 39 10.50 3.21 -1.23
CA ASP A 39 10.97 4.57 -0.98
C ASP A 39 9.81 5.45 -0.52
N GLN A 40 9.52 5.42 0.77
CA GLN A 40 8.41 6.19 1.31
C GLN A 40 8.73 7.69 1.44
N SER A 41 9.99 8.09 1.21
CA SER A 41 10.44 9.48 1.35
C SER A 41 10.25 10.31 0.07
N ALA A 42 10.04 9.64 -1.06
CA ALA A 42 9.89 10.30 -2.35
C ALA A 42 8.52 10.99 -2.52
N PRO A 43 8.45 12.14 -3.21
CA PRO A 43 7.17 12.68 -3.64
C PRO A 43 6.58 11.79 -4.74
N GLY A 44 5.35 11.28 -4.54
CA GLY A 44 4.67 10.43 -5.51
C GLY A 44 4.28 9.04 -5.02
N ASN A 45 4.25 8.82 -3.70
CA ASN A 45 3.76 7.55 -3.16
C ASN A 45 2.29 7.30 -3.53
N VAL A 46 1.98 6.04 -3.76
CA VAL A 46 0.65 5.52 -3.99
C VAL A 46 0.27 4.55 -2.87
N ARG A 47 -1.03 4.34 -2.66
CA ARG A 47 -1.48 3.28 -1.75
C ARG A 47 -1.20 1.92 -2.38
N VAL A 48 -0.84 0.95 -1.55
CA VAL A 48 -0.58 -0.43 -2.00
C VAL A 48 -1.80 -1.01 -2.74
N ASN A 49 -3.02 -0.73 -2.29
CA ASN A 49 -4.23 -1.22 -2.96
C ASN A 49 -4.33 -0.71 -4.41
N ASP A 50 -4.11 0.60 -4.63
CA ASP A 50 -4.14 1.20 -5.96
C ASP A 50 -3.06 0.60 -6.88
N ALA A 51 -1.86 0.35 -6.32
CA ALA A 51 -0.76 -0.30 -7.03
C ALA A 51 -1.10 -1.74 -7.46
N VAL A 52 -1.73 -2.53 -6.59
CA VAL A 52 -2.15 -3.90 -6.88
C VAL A 52 -3.20 -3.93 -8.00
N VAL A 53 -4.20 -3.04 -7.96
CA VAL A 53 -5.19 -2.92 -9.04
C VAL A 53 -4.54 -2.55 -10.38
N SER A 54 -3.57 -1.63 -10.36
CA SER A 54 -2.80 -1.26 -11.55
C SER A 54 -2.01 -2.44 -12.13
N LEU A 55 -1.37 -3.25 -11.27
CA LEU A 55 -0.64 -4.45 -11.69
C LEU A 55 -1.57 -5.52 -12.29
N ASP A 56 -2.74 -5.76 -11.69
CA ASP A 56 -3.74 -6.68 -12.23
C ASP A 56 -4.18 -6.26 -13.64
N ASN A 57 -4.53 -4.98 -13.82
CA ASN A 57 -4.94 -4.46 -15.11
C ASN A 57 -3.84 -4.57 -16.18
N ARG A 58 -2.59 -4.28 -15.82
CA ARG A 58 -1.43 -4.46 -16.72
C ARG A 58 -1.22 -5.92 -17.09
N THR A 59 -1.31 -6.82 -16.12
CA THR A 59 -1.16 -8.27 -16.35
C THR A 59 -2.24 -8.77 -17.30
N ARG A 60 -3.51 -8.42 -17.05
CA ARG A 60 -4.64 -8.76 -17.93
C ARG A 60 -4.44 -8.23 -19.35
N SER A 61 -4.04 -6.97 -19.49
CA SER A 61 -3.80 -6.35 -20.80
C SER A 61 -2.66 -7.04 -21.55
N ASN A 62 -1.57 -7.36 -20.86
CA ASN A 62 -0.43 -8.08 -21.43
C ASN A 62 -0.83 -9.49 -21.90
N THR A 63 -1.62 -10.21 -21.10
CA THR A 63 -2.13 -11.54 -21.49
C THR A 63 -2.95 -11.47 -22.78
N GLN A 64 -3.87 -10.51 -22.90
CA GLN A 64 -4.67 -10.32 -24.10
C GLN A 64 -3.82 -9.97 -25.32
N ALA A 65 -2.83 -9.08 -25.15
CA ALA A 65 -1.93 -8.70 -26.23
C ALA A 65 -1.12 -9.89 -26.76
N ILE A 66 -0.56 -10.71 -25.86
CA ILE A 66 0.19 -11.93 -26.22
C ILE A 66 -0.69 -12.92 -26.97
N GLN A 67 -1.91 -13.15 -26.48
CA GLN A 67 -2.87 -14.06 -27.12
C GLN A 67 -3.25 -13.58 -28.52
N ASN A 68 -3.46 -12.27 -28.71
CA ASN A 68 -3.80 -11.71 -30.00
C ASN A 68 -2.64 -11.74 -31.00
N HIS A 69 -1.40 -11.59 -30.53
CA HIS A 69 -0.20 -11.62 -31.38
C HIS A 69 0.22 -13.04 -31.78
N SER A 70 -0.30 -14.06 -31.08
CA SER A 70 -0.01 -15.48 -31.34
C SER A 70 -1.03 -16.14 -32.30
N ARG A 71 -1.99 -15.38 -32.82
CA ARG A 71 -3.04 -15.82 -33.76
C ARG A 71 -2.74 -15.29 -35.15
#